data_AF-A0A9E3EJJ8-F1
#
_entry.id   AF-A0A9E3EJJ8-F1
#
_cell.length_a   1.000
_cell.length_b   1.000
_cell.length_c   1.000
_cell.angle_alpha   90.00
_cell.angle_beta   90.00
_cell.angle_gamma   90.00
#
_symmetry.space_group_name_H-M   'P 1'
#
loop_
_entity.id
_entity.type
_entity.pdbx_description
1 polymer ?
#
loop_
_entity_poly.entity_id
_entity_poly.type
_entity_poly.pdbx_seq_one_letter_code
_entity_poly.pdbx_strand_id
1 'polypeptide(L)'
;MKTRSAPLIVSHFARAHWRWHTLSGEALTHYQEKRARQIVTYALHHSPFYRAHWAGHDLRNWRTLPTINKQLMMEHFDTFTTCGIQRNEAMEVALKAEQNRDFSPRLKGLTVGLSSGTSGHRGLFLVSS
;
A
#
# COMPACT_ATOMS: atom_id res chain seq x y z
N MET A 1 13.37 18.84 -13.72
CA MET A 1 12.22 18.05 -14.22
C MET A 1 12.71 17.20 -15.39
N LYS A 2 13.00 15.90 -15.18
CA LYS A 2 13.55 15.02 -16.24
C LYS A 2 12.43 14.52 -17.15
N THR A 3 12.28 15.15 -18.31
CA THR A 3 11.46 14.71 -19.44
C THR A 3 12.11 13.51 -20.13
N ARG A 4 11.92 12.30 -19.59
CA ARG A 4 12.20 11.02 -20.28
C ARG A 4 11.23 9.93 -19.82
N SER A 5 9.95 10.07 -20.16
CA SER A 5 8.92 9.13 -19.67
C SER A 5 7.85 8.73 -20.69
N ALA A 6 7.75 9.39 -21.85
CA ALA A 6 6.77 9.01 -22.88
C ALA A 6 6.86 7.52 -23.33
N PRO A 7 8.05 6.97 -23.68
CA PRO A 7 8.13 5.56 -24.07
C PRO A 7 7.84 4.60 -22.91
N LEU A 8 8.18 4.99 -21.67
CA LEU A 8 7.83 4.20 -20.47
C LEU A 8 6.32 4.18 -20.26
N ILE A 9 5.65 5.33 -20.34
CA ILE A 9 4.19 5.43 -20.20
C ILE A 9 3.49 4.59 -21.28
N VAL A 10 3.91 4.71 -22.53
CA VAL A 10 3.34 3.93 -23.64
C VAL A 10 3.56 2.43 -23.44
N SER A 11 4.77 2.02 -23.02
CA SER A 11 5.05 0.60 -22.74
C SER A 11 4.24 0.06 -21.56
N HIS A 12 4.07 0.83 -20.48
CA HIS A 12 3.22 0.44 -19.35
C HIS A 12 1.76 0.34 -19.76
N PHE A 13 1.26 1.30 -20.54
CA PHE A 13 -0.09 1.29 -21.08
C PHE A 13 -0.32 0.07 -21.99
N ALA A 14 0.55 -0.17 -22.96
CA ALA A 14 0.44 -1.31 -23.87
C ALA A 14 0.50 -2.64 -23.10
N ARG A 15 1.43 -2.79 -22.15
CA ARG A 15 1.52 -4.00 -21.31
C ARG A 15 0.28 -4.19 -20.45
N ALA A 16 -0.25 -3.13 -19.85
CA ALA A 16 -1.50 -3.21 -19.09
C ALA A 16 -2.66 -3.62 -20.01
N HIS A 17 -2.85 -2.91 -21.11
CA HIS A 17 -3.90 -3.17 -22.09
C HIS A 17 -3.88 -4.63 -22.57
N TRP A 18 -2.72 -5.13 -23.01
CA TRP A 18 -2.59 -6.50 -23.51
C TRP A 18 -2.74 -7.56 -22.41
N ARG A 19 -2.29 -7.26 -21.18
CA ARG A 19 -2.54 -8.14 -20.03
C ARG A 19 -4.03 -8.24 -19.74
N TRP A 20 -4.79 -7.15 -19.82
CA TRP A 20 -6.24 -7.21 -19.56
C TRP A 20 -7.02 -7.99 -20.62
N HIS A 21 -6.53 -8.04 -21.86
CA HIS A 21 -7.14 -8.87 -22.92
C HIS A 21 -6.87 -10.37 -22.75
N THR A 22 -5.80 -10.75 -22.05
CA THR A 22 -5.34 -12.14 -21.93
C THR A 22 -5.52 -12.73 -20.53
N LEU A 23 -5.70 -11.88 -19.52
CA LEU A 23 -5.83 -12.25 -18.12
C LEU A 23 -7.32 -12.31 -17.73
N SER A 24 -8.01 -13.36 -18.15
CA SER A 24 -9.42 -13.62 -17.84
C SER A 24 -9.64 -15.05 -17.36
N GLY A 25 -10.81 -15.32 -16.78
CA GLY A 25 -11.18 -16.65 -16.28
C GLY A 25 -10.15 -17.24 -15.33
N GLU A 26 -9.77 -18.50 -15.56
CA GLU A 26 -8.81 -19.24 -14.73
C GLU A 26 -7.43 -18.57 -14.67
N ALA A 27 -6.97 -17.96 -15.76
CA ALA A 27 -5.69 -17.26 -15.79
C ALA A 27 -5.67 -16.05 -14.84
N LEU A 28 -6.78 -15.33 -14.74
CA LEU A 28 -6.94 -14.25 -13.77
C LEU A 28 -6.94 -14.77 -12.34
N THR A 29 -7.69 -15.85 -12.07
CA THR A 29 -7.73 -16.47 -10.75
C THR A 29 -6.34 -16.93 -10.31
N HIS A 30 -5.61 -17.64 -11.17
CA HIS A 30 -4.24 -18.08 -10.87
C HIS A 30 -3.28 -16.90 -10.59
N TYR A 31 -3.39 -15.83 -11.38
CA TYR A 31 -2.61 -14.62 -11.16
C TYR A 31 -2.93 -13.96 -9.82
N GLN A 32 -4.20 -13.83 -9.46
CA GLN A 32 -4.65 -13.28 -8.17
C GLN A 32 -4.15 -14.13 -7.01
N GLU A 33 -4.27 -15.46 -7.07
CA GLU A 33 -3.74 -16.38 -6.06
C GLU A 33 -2.25 -16.16 -5.83
N LYS A 34 -1.49 -16.16 -6.93
CA LYS A 34 -0.04 -15.99 -6.89
C LYS A 34 0.33 -14.64 -6.27
N ARG A 35 -0.35 -13.56 -6.66
CA ARG A 35 -0.08 -12.20 -6.12
C ARG A 35 -0.49 -12.06 -4.65
N ALA A 36 -1.64 -12.59 -4.26
CA ALA A 36 -2.10 -12.54 -2.88
C ALA A 36 -1.10 -13.25 -1.95
N ARG A 37 -0.64 -14.46 -2.32
CA ARG A 37 0.38 -15.18 -1.54
C ARG A 37 1.71 -14.43 -1.43
N GLN A 38 2.14 -13.76 -2.51
CA GLN A 38 3.33 -12.89 -2.48
C GLN A 38 3.17 -11.72 -1.51
N ILE A 39 2.01 -11.06 -1.51
CA ILE A 39 1.70 -9.94 -0.61
C ILE A 39 1.67 -10.42 0.85
N VAL A 40 1.00 -11.55 1.13
CA VAL A 40 0.94 -12.13 2.47
C VAL A 40 2.34 -12.48 2.97
N THR A 41 3.16 -13.14 2.14
CA THR A 41 4.53 -13.49 2.52
C THR A 41 5.38 -12.25 2.81
N TYR A 42 5.26 -11.22 1.96
CA TYR A 42 5.98 -9.96 2.14
C TYR A 42 5.54 -9.23 3.43
N ALA A 43 4.23 -9.12 3.65
CA ALA A 43 3.69 -8.51 4.85
C ALA A 43 4.14 -9.26 6.12
N LEU A 44 4.11 -10.59 6.12
CA LEU A 44 4.60 -11.39 7.24
C LEU A 44 6.08 -11.12 7.54
N HIS A 45 6.94 -11.02 6.52
CA HIS A 45 8.37 -10.79 6.74
C HIS A 45 8.68 -9.36 7.20
N HIS A 46 7.93 -8.37 6.73
CA HIS A 46 8.31 -6.96 6.89
C HIS A 46 7.40 -6.13 7.81
N SER A 47 6.24 -6.64 8.22
CA SER A 47 5.30 -5.96 9.11
C SER A 47 5.18 -6.72 10.44
N PRO A 48 5.74 -6.20 11.55
CA PRO A 48 5.53 -6.78 12.88
C PRO A 48 4.05 -6.95 13.23
N PHE A 49 3.18 -6.02 12.81
CA PHE A 49 1.75 -6.12 13.00
C PHE A 49 1.18 -7.40 12.38
N TYR A 50 1.46 -7.67 11.10
CA TYR A 50 0.89 -8.84 10.43
C TYR A 50 1.48 -10.17 10.92
N ARG A 51 2.71 -10.18 11.44
CA ARG A 51 3.24 -11.37 12.15
C ARG A 51 2.40 -11.73 13.37
N ALA A 52 2.04 -10.73 14.17
CA ALA A 52 1.22 -10.94 15.36
C ALA A 52 -0.24 -11.24 14.97
N HIS A 53 -0.80 -10.45 14.04
CA HIS A 53 -2.21 -10.54 13.66
C HIS A 53 -2.58 -11.84 12.94
N TRP A 54 -1.64 -12.45 12.20
CA TRP A 54 -1.84 -13.73 11.53
C TRP A 54 -1.22 -14.91 12.28
N ALA A 55 -0.75 -14.72 13.52
CA ALA A 55 -0.21 -15.82 14.32
C ALA A 55 -1.27 -16.92 14.51
N GLY A 56 -0.90 -18.17 14.21
CA GLY A 56 -1.80 -19.33 14.31
C GLY A 56 -2.76 -19.52 13.12
N HIS A 57 -2.73 -18.65 12.10
CA HIS A 57 -3.54 -18.81 10.88
C HIS A 57 -2.78 -19.54 9.76
N ASP A 58 -3.50 -20.24 8.88
CA ASP A 58 -2.91 -20.82 7.66
C ASP A 58 -2.70 -19.74 6.59
N LEU A 59 -1.46 -19.27 6.48
CA LEU A 59 -1.06 -18.23 5.52
C LEU A 59 -1.22 -18.66 4.05
N ARG A 60 -1.29 -19.97 3.76
CA ARG A 60 -1.54 -20.46 2.39
C ARG A 60 -2.98 -20.20 1.96
N ASN A 61 -3.90 -20.16 2.91
CA ASN A 61 -5.30 -19.80 2.70
C ASN A 61 -5.53 -18.31 3.03
N TRP A 62 -4.99 -17.44 2.18
CA TRP A 62 -5.03 -15.99 2.39
C TRP A 62 -6.44 -15.41 2.53
N ARG A 63 -7.47 -16.09 1.99
CA ARG A 63 -8.88 -15.65 2.06
C ARG A 63 -9.47 -15.76 3.46
N THR A 64 -8.92 -16.62 4.31
CA THR A 64 -9.39 -16.82 5.68
C THR A 64 -8.60 -16.01 6.69
N LEU A 65 -7.62 -15.21 6.25
CA LEU A 65 -6.89 -14.33 7.14
C LEU A 65 -7.82 -13.26 7.72
N PRO A 66 -7.67 -12.91 9.00
CA PRO A 66 -8.50 -11.90 9.63
C PRO A 66 -8.37 -10.56 8.89
N THR A 67 -9.51 -9.89 8.72
CA THR A 67 -9.58 -8.56 8.12
C THR A 67 -9.31 -7.49 9.15
N ILE A 68 -8.90 -6.31 8.69
CA ILE A 68 -8.63 -5.16 9.55
C ILE A 68 -9.51 -3.98 9.15
N ASN A 69 -9.72 -3.06 10.09
CA ASN A 69 -10.38 -1.79 9.83
C ASN A 69 -9.37 -0.62 9.89
N LYS A 70 -9.82 0.56 9.48
CA LYS A 70 -9.00 1.78 9.45
C LYS A 70 -8.47 2.17 10.83
N GLN A 71 -9.28 1.98 11.88
CA GLN A 71 -8.90 2.33 13.24
C GLN A 71 -7.70 1.50 13.70
N LEU A 72 -7.79 0.18 13.57
CA LEU A 72 -6.72 -0.76 13.90
C LEU A 72 -5.45 -0.49 13.08
N MET A 73 -5.61 -0.20 11.78
CA MET A 73 -4.49 0.19 10.91
C MET A 73 -3.78 1.46 11.43
N MET A 74 -4.53 2.49 11.83
CA MET A 74 -3.96 3.76 12.31
C MET A 74 -3.37 3.66 13.73
N GLU A 75 -3.95 2.80 14.57
CA GLU A 75 -3.44 2.49 15.91
C GLU A 75 -2.06 1.81 15.82
N HIS A 76 -1.91 0.86 14.90
CA HIS A 76 -0.69 0.08 14.72
C HIS A 76 0.22 0.57 13.58
N PHE A 77 0.01 1.77 13.03
CA PHE A 77 0.63 2.27 11.80
C PHE A 77 2.16 2.01 11.72
N ASP A 78 2.89 2.31 12.78
CA ASP A 78 4.36 2.17 12.87
C ASP A 78 4.83 0.73 12.66
N THR A 79 4.02 -0.23 13.12
CA THR A 79 4.28 -1.67 12.99
C THR A 79 3.53 -2.31 11.83
N PHE A 80 2.52 -1.61 11.30
CA PHE A 80 1.70 -2.01 10.17
C PHE A 80 2.45 -1.85 8.86
N THR A 81 3.06 -0.67 8.65
CA THR A 81 3.81 -0.37 7.44
C THR A 81 5.14 -1.12 7.40
N THR A 82 5.64 -1.40 6.21
CA THR A 82 6.90 -2.15 5.99
C THR A 82 8.11 -1.23 5.79
N CYS A 83 7.94 0.08 5.89
CA CYS A 83 8.94 1.10 5.57
C CYS A 83 9.54 1.80 6.80
N GLY A 84 9.13 1.40 8.01
CA GLY A 84 9.69 1.94 9.26
C GLY A 84 9.45 3.44 9.43
N ILE A 85 8.27 3.92 9.01
CA ILE A 85 7.84 5.30 9.20
C ILE A 85 6.94 5.39 10.42
N GLN A 86 7.22 6.36 11.30
CA GLN A 86 6.38 6.62 12.47
C GLN A 86 5.13 7.43 12.07
N ARG A 87 4.00 7.10 12.69
CA ARG A 87 2.69 7.72 12.43
C ARG A 87 2.72 9.21 12.65
N ASN A 88 3.34 9.65 13.74
CA ASN A 88 3.35 11.07 14.11
C ASN A 88 4.16 11.90 13.11
N GLU A 89 5.33 11.40 12.70
CA GLU A 89 6.17 12.02 11.67
C GLU A 89 5.43 12.12 10.33
N ALA A 90 4.80 11.02 9.90
CA ALA A 90 3.99 11.00 8.69
C ALA A 90 2.80 11.97 8.76
N MET A 91 2.11 12.03 9.91
CA MET A 91 0.99 12.94 10.13
C MET A 91 1.41 14.40 10.08
N GLU A 92 2.54 14.74 10.68
CA GLU A 92 3.08 16.11 10.65
C GLU A 92 3.40 16.55 9.23
N VAL A 93 4.11 15.72 8.46
CA VAL A 93 4.43 16.00 7.06
C VAL A 93 3.15 16.18 6.24
N ALA A 94 2.20 15.28 6.39
CA ALA A 94 0.96 15.30 5.62
C ALA A 94 0.07 16.50 5.99
N LEU A 95 0.00 16.90 7.26
CA LEU A 95 -0.76 18.08 7.69
C LEU A 95 -0.13 19.38 7.19
N LYS A 96 1.21 19.50 7.25
CA LYS A 96 1.91 20.67 6.69
C LYS A 96 1.69 20.77 5.18
N ALA A 97 1.72 19.65 4.48
CA ALA A 97 1.46 19.61 3.04
C ALA A 97 0.04 20.09 2.71
N GLU A 98 -0.98 19.64 3.46
CA GLU A 98 -2.36 20.11 3.31
C GLU A 98 -2.53 21.60 3.63
N GLN A 99 -1.91 22.10 4.71
CA GLN A 99 -1.99 23.50 5.15
C GLN A 99 -1.37 24.45 4.13
N ASN A 100 -0.16 24.12 3.65
CA ASN A 100 0.61 25.00 2.76
C ASN A 100 0.33 24.71 1.29
N ARG A 101 -0.46 23.68 0.98
CA ARG A 101 -0.72 23.15 -0.37
C ARG A 101 0.55 22.79 -1.14
N ASP A 102 1.59 22.39 -0.41
CA ASP A 102 2.87 21.93 -0.96
C ASP A 102 3.06 20.43 -0.66
N PHE A 103 2.87 19.62 -1.70
CA PHE A 103 3.01 18.16 -1.64
C PHE A 103 4.36 17.67 -2.19
N SER A 104 5.32 18.57 -2.41
CA SER A 104 6.68 18.22 -2.79
C SER A 104 7.49 17.50 -1.69
N PRO A 105 7.28 17.74 -0.37
CA PRO A 105 8.03 17.06 0.67
C PRO A 105 7.84 15.54 0.63
N ARG A 106 8.94 14.82 0.87
CA ARG A 106 8.96 13.36 0.95
C ARG A 106 9.53 12.90 2.27
N LEU A 107 8.93 11.87 2.83
CA LEU A 107 9.40 11.23 4.05
C LEU A 107 10.12 9.93 3.71
N LYS A 108 11.43 9.86 3.95
CA LYS A 108 12.30 8.73 3.56
C LYS A 108 12.12 8.32 2.08
N GLY A 109 11.96 9.30 1.20
CA GLY A 109 11.74 9.10 -0.24
C GLY A 109 10.30 8.76 -0.63
N LEU A 110 9.40 8.56 0.33
CA LEU A 110 7.98 8.28 0.12
C LEU A 110 7.15 9.57 0.12
N THR A 111 6.14 9.61 -0.73
CA THR A 111 5.08 10.63 -0.64
C THR A 111 4.11 10.21 0.46
N VAL A 112 3.78 11.15 1.34
CA VAL A 112 2.84 10.96 2.44
C VAL A 112 1.63 11.85 2.21
N GLY A 113 0.43 11.33 2.43
CA GLY A 113 -0.78 12.14 2.35
C GLY A 113 -1.88 11.66 3.29
N LEU A 114 -2.92 12.48 3.38
CA LEU A 114 -4.08 12.20 4.21
C LEU A 114 -5.23 11.64 3.38
N SER A 115 -5.88 10.60 3.89
CA SER A 115 -7.20 10.19 3.40
C SER A 115 -8.29 10.82 4.25
N SER A 116 -9.21 11.54 3.61
CA SER A 116 -10.45 11.99 4.25
C SER A 116 -11.28 10.76 4.64
N GLY A 117 -11.60 10.62 5.92
CA GLY A 117 -12.45 9.55 6.44
C GLY A 117 -13.87 10.04 6.71
N THR A 118 -14.86 9.19 6.52
CA THR A 118 -16.28 9.45 6.87
C THR A 118 -16.57 9.37 8.38
N SER A 119 -15.59 9.00 9.19
CA SER A 119 -15.69 8.79 10.65
C SER A 119 -15.01 9.88 11.50
N GLY A 120 -14.70 11.04 10.92
CA GLY A 120 -14.04 12.16 11.61
C GLY A 120 -12.53 12.00 11.81
N HIS A 121 -11.95 10.81 11.59
CA HIS A 121 -10.52 10.55 11.75
C HIS A 121 -9.77 10.48 10.41
N ARG A 122 -8.74 11.32 10.26
CA ARG A 122 -7.84 11.35 9.09
C ARG A 122 -7.01 10.07 9.04
N GLY A 123 -6.95 9.43 7.87
CA GLY A 123 -6.04 8.30 7.64
C GLY A 123 -4.75 8.76 6.98
N LEU A 124 -3.71 7.93 7.04
CA LEU A 124 -2.46 8.14 6.30
C LEU A 124 -2.36 7.19 5.11
N PHE A 125 -1.72 7.64 4.05
CA PHE A 125 -1.22 6.77 2.99
C PHE A 125 0.22 7.11 2.64
N LEU A 126 0.96 6.11 2.16
CA LEU A 126 2.36 6.20 1.74
C LEU A 126 2.50 5.68 0.31
N VAL A 127 3.23 6.40 -0.53
CA VAL A 127 3.46 6.02 -1.93
C VAL A 127 4.94 6.09 -2.24
N SER A 128 5.48 4.99 -2.77
CA SER A 128 6.80 4.94 -3.39
C SER A 128 6.72 5.32 -4.87
N SER A 129 7.79 5.93 -5.40
CA SER A 129 7.92 6.27 -6.82
C SER A 129 8.51 5.16 -7.66
#